data_AF-B2AMI6-F1
#
_entry.id   AF-B2AMI6-F1
#
_cell.length_a   1.000
_cell.length_b   1.000
_cell.length_c   1.000
_cell.angle_alpha   90.00
_cell.angle_beta   90.00
_cell.angle_gamma   90.00
#
_symmetry.space_group_name_H-M   'P 1'
#
loop_
_entity.id
_entity.type
_entity.pdbx_description
1 polymer ?
#
loop_
_entity_poly.entity_id
_entity_poly.type
_entity_poly.pdbx_seq_one_letter_code
_entity_poly.pdbx_strand_id
1 'polypeptide(L)'
;MAMDRNRGVLDRSRLFEELITELVMKGGDADTNACFAGALLGAYLGFAALPDHWRNGMVHGKWLVGKAESLCQVLNVKDGQYNGQEDADTAPLGGKPEISQQDMEAKWMVFQQEVVRKMEEAKKTDETKTTEPKSKSAWSVPWKKPKKP
;
A
#
# COMPACT_ATOMS: atom_id res chain seq x y z
N MET A 1 26.15 -20.08 -17.77
CA MET A 1 25.34 -18.86 -17.84
C MET A 1 26.20 -17.71 -17.39
N ALA A 2 26.72 -16.93 -18.35
CA ALA A 2 27.56 -15.78 -18.06
C ALA A 2 26.67 -14.66 -17.51
N MET A 3 26.97 -14.17 -16.31
CA MET A 3 26.40 -12.92 -15.83
C MET A 3 27.00 -11.79 -16.66
N ASP A 4 26.13 -11.15 -17.44
CA ASP A 4 26.44 -9.97 -18.23
C ASP A 4 26.92 -8.85 -17.30
N ARG A 5 28.16 -8.42 -17.50
CA ARG A 5 28.90 -7.45 -16.67
C ARG A 5 28.78 -6.03 -17.19
N ASN A 6 27.81 -5.73 -18.05
CA ASN A 6 27.64 -4.42 -18.66
C ASN A 6 26.38 -3.69 -18.17
N ARG A 7 26.23 -3.49 -16.86
CA ARG A 7 25.23 -2.55 -16.32
C ARG A 7 25.76 -1.12 -16.47
N GLY A 8 25.56 -0.56 -17.67
CA GLY A 8 25.72 0.87 -17.90
C GLY A 8 24.96 1.68 -16.83
N VAL A 9 25.53 2.82 -16.44
CA VAL A 9 25.03 3.79 -15.44
C VAL A 9 23.58 3.50 -15.02
N LEU A 10 23.43 2.78 -13.91
CA LEU A 10 22.13 2.37 -13.41
C LEU A 10 21.26 3.61 -13.23
N ASP A 11 20.19 3.71 -14.02
CA ASP A 11 19.12 4.63 -13.71
C ASP A 11 18.49 4.15 -12.39
N ARG A 12 18.83 4.87 -11.31
CA ARG A 12 18.39 4.55 -9.95
C ARG A 12 16.87 4.51 -9.85
N SER A 13 16.17 5.36 -10.61
CA SER A 13 14.71 5.40 -10.62
C SER A 13 14.14 4.12 -11.20
N ARG A 14 14.66 3.71 -12.36
CA ARG A 14 14.27 2.46 -13.00
C ARG A 14 14.57 1.24 -12.14
N LEU A 15 15.73 1.21 -11.46
CA LEU A 15 16.08 0.12 -10.55
C LEU A 15 15.10 0.03 -9.37
N PHE A 16 14.70 1.17 -8.78
CA PHE A 16 13.70 1.21 -7.71
C PHE A 16 12.38 0.61 -8.19
N GLU A 17 11.91 1.06 -9.34
CA GLU A 17 10.65 0.64 -9.95
C GLU A 17 10.62 -0.86 -10.26
N GLU A 18 11.66 -1.37 -10.92
CA GLU A 18 11.76 -2.78 -11.32
C GLU A 18 11.76 -3.71 -10.10
N LEU A 19 12.54 -3.40 -9.06
CA LEU A 19 12.65 -4.25 -7.87
C LEU A 19 11.36 -4.28 -7.06
N ILE A 20 10.71 -3.13 -6.85
CA ILE A 20 9.45 -3.06 -6.09
C ILE A 20 8.32 -3.72 -6.89
N THR A 21 8.26 -3.50 -8.20
CA THR A 21 7.26 -4.14 -9.06
C THR A 21 7.43 -5.65 -9.06
N GLU A 22 8.66 -6.17 -9.22
CA GLU A 22 8.89 -7.62 -9.17
C GLU A 22 8.46 -8.21 -7.82
N LEU A 23 8.78 -7.53 -6.71
CA LEU A 23 8.43 -7.98 -5.36
C LEU A 23 6.92 -8.07 -5.17
N VAL A 24 6.17 -7.02 -5.52
CA VAL A 24 4.71 -6.99 -5.37
C VAL A 24 4.06 -8.06 -6.24
N MET A 25 4.60 -8.32 -7.44
CA MET A 25 4.10 -9.36 -8.35
C MET A 25 4.33 -10.79 -7.85
N LYS A 26 5.14 -11.03 -6.80
CA LYS A 26 5.20 -12.34 -6.13
C LYS A 26 3.96 -12.61 -5.26
N GLY A 27 3.14 -11.61 -4.96
CA GLY A 27 1.92 -11.72 -4.17
C GLY A 27 2.16 -11.93 -2.66
N GLY A 28 1.15 -12.44 -1.96
CA GLY A 28 1.14 -12.56 -0.50
C GLY A 28 0.80 -11.23 0.18
N ASP A 29 1.51 -10.91 1.26
CA ASP A 29 1.43 -9.64 1.99
C ASP A 29 2.26 -8.55 1.27
N ALA A 30 1.84 -8.25 0.04
CA ALA A 30 2.63 -7.49 -0.92
C ALA A 30 2.86 -6.03 -0.52
N ASP A 31 1.89 -5.39 0.14
CA ASP A 31 1.98 -4.02 0.63
C ASP A 31 2.98 -3.91 1.79
N THR A 32 2.92 -4.83 2.76
CA THR A 32 3.91 -4.88 3.85
C THR A 32 5.31 -5.15 3.31
N ASN A 33 5.45 -6.12 2.39
CA ASN A 33 6.73 -6.43 1.75
C ASN A 33 7.30 -5.23 0.98
N ALA A 34 6.48 -4.55 0.18
CA ALA A 34 6.89 -3.36 -0.56
C ALA A 34 7.24 -2.19 0.36
N CYS A 35 6.56 -2.04 1.50
CA CYS A 35 6.87 -1.02 2.51
C CYS A 35 8.29 -1.19 3.05
N PHE A 36 8.64 -2.40 3.52
CA PHE A 36 9.99 -2.67 4.05
C PHE A 36 11.07 -2.59 2.97
N ALA A 37 10.85 -3.22 1.81
CA ALA A 37 11.82 -3.18 0.71
C ALA A 37 12.02 -1.75 0.19
N GLY A 38 10.94 -0.98 0.07
CA GLY A 38 10.97 0.42 -0.35
C GLY A 38 11.73 1.32 0.62
N ALA A 39 11.59 1.11 1.93
CA ALA A 39 12.36 1.83 2.93
C ALA A 39 13.88 1.57 2.80
N LEU A 40 14.27 0.29 2.66
CA LEU A 40 15.68 -0.09 2.47
C LEU A 40 16.26 0.46 1.17
N LEU A 41 15.51 0.30 0.08
CA LEU A 41 15.94 0.73 -1.25
C LEU A 41 15.98 2.26 -1.36
N GLY A 42 15.02 2.95 -0.73
CA GLY A 42 14.99 4.40 -0.64
C GLY A 42 16.15 4.97 0.17
N ALA A 43 16.54 4.31 1.28
CA ALA A 43 17.72 4.68 2.05
C ALA A 43 19.02 4.49 1.25
N TYR A 44 19.09 3.47 0.39
CA TYR A 44 20.27 3.17 -0.43
C TYR A 44 20.39 4.05 -1.68
N LEU A 45 19.30 4.23 -2.44
CA LEU A 45 19.31 4.95 -3.72
C LEU A 45 19.07 6.46 -3.56
N GLY A 46 18.42 6.86 -2.47
CA GLY A 46 18.01 8.22 -2.16
C GLY A 46 16.63 8.59 -2.73
N PHE A 47 16.04 9.67 -2.20
CA PHE A 47 14.69 10.14 -2.56
C PHE A 47 14.51 10.42 -4.06
N ALA A 48 15.55 10.95 -4.73
CA ALA A 48 15.51 11.23 -6.17
C ALA A 48 15.39 9.97 -7.06
N ALA A 49 15.57 8.78 -6.49
CA ALA A 49 15.36 7.51 -7.17
C ALA A 49 13.90 7.01 -7.08
N LEU A 50 12.99 7.75 -6.45
CA LEU A 50 11.58 7.40 -6.50
C LEU A 50 10.98 7.79 -7.86
N PRO A 51 10.32 6.87 -8.58
CA PRO A 51 9.68 7.17 -9.85
C PRO A 51 8.73 8.36 -9.72
N ASP A 52 8.89 9.33 -10.62
CA ASP A 52 8.07 10.55 -10.70
C ASP A 52 6.58 10.24 -10.62
N HIS A 53 6.13 9.26 -11.40
CA HIS A 53 4.73 8.90 -11.50
C HIS A 53 4.21 8.10 -10.29
N TRP A 54 5.08 7.62 -9.40
CA TRP A 54 4.69 7.01 -8.11
C TRP A 54 4.63 8.04 -6.99
N ARG A 55 5.61 8.96 -6.96
CA ARG A 55 5.64 10.00 -5.92
C ARG A 55 4.57 11.08 -6.17
N ASN A 56 4.31 11.41 -7.44
CA ASN A 56 3.31 12.39 -7.82
C ASN A 56 1.91 11.78 -7.65
N GLY A 57 1.09 12.35 -6.76
CA GLY A 57 -0.24 11.83 -6.46
C GLY A 57 -0.30 10.90 -5.25
N MET A 58 0.81 10.68 -4.54
CA MET A 58 0.81 9.96 -3.27
C MET A 58 -0.08 10.68 -2.25
N VAL A 59 -1.04 9.93 -1.71
CA VAL A 59 -1.93 10.42 -0.65
C VAL A 59 -1.09 10.78 0.57
N HIS A 60 -1.32 11.97 1.13
CA HIS A 60 -0.53 12.53 2.23
C HIS A 60 0.98 12.69 1.95
N GLY A 61 1.44 12.73 0.70
CA GLY A 61 2.86 12.82 0.36
C GLY A 61 3.58 14.03 0.97
N LYS A 62 2.95 15.22 0.96
CA LYS A 62 3.51 16.42 1.62
C LYS A 62 3.71 16.23 3.12
N TRP A 63 2.75 15.58 3.78
CA TRP A 63 2.81 15.28 5.21
C TRP A 63 3.93 14.28 5.51
N LEU A 64 4.04 13.19 4.75
CA LEU A 64 5.12 12.20 4.89
C LEU A 64 6.51 12.81 4.73
N VAL A 65 6.70 13.64 3.69
CA VAL A 65 7.96 14.35 3.46
C VAL A 65 8.26 15.29 4.64
N GLY A 66 7.27 16.03 5.13
CA GLY A 66 7.43 16.86 6.32
C GLY A 66 7.91 16.07 7.54
N LYS A 67 7.34 14.90 7.82
CA LYS A 67 7.79 14.03 8.92
C LYS A 67 9.21 13.51 8.73
N ALA A 68 9.60 13.15 7.51
CA ALA A 68 10.96 12.74 7.21
C ALA A 68 11.96 13.89 7.44
N GLU A 69 11.60 15.11 7.06
CA GLU A 69 12.42 16.30 7.34
C GLU A 69 12.52 16.61 8.83
N SER A 70 11.42 16.51 9.59
CA SER A 70 11.41 16.63 11.04
C SER A 70 12.37 15.64 11.71
N LEU A 71 12.41 14.39 11.24
CA LEU A 71 13.37 13.40 11.72
C LEU A 71 14.82 13.83 11.42
N CYS A 72 15.10 14.35 10.22
CA CYS A 72 16.42 14.87 9.89
C CYS A 72 16.84 16.05 10.78
N GLN A 73 15.89 16.90 11.20
CA GLN A 73 16.15 18.00 12.14
C GLN A 73 16.48 17.48 13.54
N VAL A 74 15.73 16.50 14.05
CA VAL A 74 16.03 15.85 15.35
C VAL A 74 17.41 15.20 15.37
N LEU A 75 17.81 14.59 14.24
CA LEU A 75 19.12 13.95 14.08
C LEU A 75 20.25 14.94 13.78
N ASN A 76 19.97 16.25 13.69
CA ASN A 76 20.92 17.30 13.30
C ASN A 76 21.59 17.06 11.93
N VAL A 77 20.86 16.40 11.02
CA VAL A 77 21.29 16.17 9.62
C VAL A 77 20.83 17.31 8.71
N LYS A 78 19.77 18.03 9.10
CA LYS A 78 19.22 19.19 8.40
C LYS A 78 19.06 20.34 9.38
N ASP A 79 19.32 21.57 8.92
CA ASP A 79 19.08 22.77 9.71
C ASP A 79 17.60 22.91 10.11
N GLY A 80 17.38 23.38 11.34
CA GLY A 80 16.07 23.64 11.91
C GLY A 80 15.92 23.03 13.30
N GLN A 81 14.79 23.35 13.95
CA GLN A 81 14.41 22.76 15.22
C GLN A 81 13.01 22.18 15.08
N TYR A 82 12.86 20.92 15.51
CA TYR A 82 11.59 20.23 15.58
C TYR A 82 11.37 19.71 17.00
N ASN A 83 10.25 20.09 17.61
CA ASN A 83 9.82 19.56 18.89
C ASN A 83 8.61 18.65 18.69
N GLY A 84 8.82 17.34 18.86
CA GLY A 84 7.73 16.37 18.74
C GLY A 84 6.58 16.63 19.70
N GLN A 85 6.84 17.13 20.91
CA GLN A 85 5.79 17.36 21.92
C GLN A 85 4.74 18.40 21.49
N GLU A 86 5.10 19.29 20.56
CA GLU A 86 4.20 20.30 20.01
C GLU A 86 3.44 19.79 18.77
N ASP A 87 3.82 18.62 18.25
CA ASP A 87 3.21 18.01 17.07
C ASP A 87 2.07 17.09 17.47
N ALA A 88 0.85 17.47 17.07
CA ALA A 88 -0.37 16.72 17.36
C ALA A 88 -0.29 15.26 16.92
N ASP A 89 0.38 14.95 15.80
CA ASP A 89 0.47 13.56 15.30
C ASP A 89 1.31 12.65 16.20
N THR A 90 2.14 13.21 17.08
CA THR A 90 2.93 12.43 18.04
C THR A 90 2.23 12.28 19.40
N ALA A 91 1.09 12.96 19.59
CA ALA A 91 0.28 12.77 20.78
C ALA A 91 -0.20 11.31 20.89
N PRO A 92 -0.59 10.82 22.08
CA PRO A 92 -1.01 9.42 22.28
C PRO A 92 -2.13 8.95 21.34
N LEU A 93 -2.99 9.86 20.88
CA LEU A 93 -4.10 9.57 19.95
C LEU A 93 -3.80 10.00 18.50
N GLY A 94 -2.55 10.39 18.20
CA GLY A 94 -2.14 10.87 16.88
C GLY A 94 -2.98 12.06 16.40
N GLY A 95 -3.17 13.03 17.28
CA GLY A 95 -3.93 14.25 17.01
C GLY A 95 -5.45 14.05 16.93
N LYS A 96 -5.95 12.83 17.16
CA LYS A 96 -7.38 12.54 17.18
C LYS A 96 -7.98 12.89 18.54
N PRO A 97 -9.24 13.34 18.58
CA PRO A 97 -9.94 13.56 19.83
C PRO A 97 -10.14 12.23 20.57
N GLU A 98 -10.21 12.30 21.90
CA GLU A 98 -10.68 11.19 22.72
C GLU A 98 -12.08 10.75 22.28
N ILE A 99 -12.27 9.44 22.12
CA ILE A 99 -13.57 8.86 21.75
C ILE A 99 -14.25 8.47 23.06
N SER A 100 -15.38 9.11 23.36
CA SER A 100 -16.19 8.73 24.52
C SER A 100 -16.82 7.35 24.31
N GLN A 101 -17.24 6.70 25.39
CA GLN A 101 -17.93 5.41 25.29
C GLN A 101 -19.22 5.54 24.44
N GLN A 102 -19.96 6.64 24.59
CA GLN A 102 -21.18 6.91 23.81
C GLN A 102 -20.87 7.05 22.31
N ASP A 103 -19.80 7.76 21.97
CA ASP A 103 -19.36 7.89 20.57
C ASP A 103 -18.92 6.54 19.99
N MET A 104 -18.28 5.70 20.80
CA MET A 104 -17.85 4.36 20.39
C MET A 104 -19.05 3.45 20.15
N GLU A 105 -20.05 3.46 21.03
CA GLU A 105 -21.31 2.72 20.86
C GLU A 105 -22.07 3.18 19.62
N ALA A 106 -22.15 4.49 19.38
CA ALA A 106 -22.77 5.04 18.18
C ALA A 106 -22.05 4.58 16.90
N LYS A 107 -20.71 4.67 16.87
CA LYS A 107 -19.90 4.20 15.72
C LYS A 107 -20.05 2.69 15.51
N TRP A 108 -20.10 1.92 16.59
CA TRP A 108 -20.31 0.47 16.53
C TRP A 108 -21.68 0.11 15.95
N MET A 109 -22.73 0.79 16.37
CA MET A 109 -24.08 0.60 15.85
C MET A 109 -24.16 0.90 14.35
N VAL A 110 -23.57 2.01 13.88
CA VAL A 110 -23.51 2.34 12.45
C VAL A 110 -22.76 1.26 11.67
N PHE A 111 -21.64 0.78 12.21
CA PHE A 111 -20.88 -0.31 11.59
C PHE A 111 -21.70 -1.60 11.50
N GLN A 112 -22.40 -1.99 12.57
CA GLN A 112 -23.26 -3.16 12.58
C GLN A 112 -24.37 -3.07 11.53
N GLN A 113 -25.02 -1.91 11.41
CA GLN A 113 -26.03 -1.66 10.38
C GLN A 113 -25.47 -1.85 8.96
N GLU A 114 -24.27 -1.32 8.70
CA GLU A 114 -23.61 -1.44 7.40
C GLU A 114 -23.20 -2.89 7.09
N VAL A 115 -22.73 -3.64 8.08
CA VAL A 115 -22.43 -5.08 7.93
C VAL A 115 -23.70 -5.86 7.59
N VAL A 116 -24.80 -5.62 8.31
CA VAL A 116 -26.09 -6.27 8.04
C VAL A 116 -26.56 -5.95 6.62
N ARG A 117 -26.52 -4.68 6.20
CA ARG A 117 -26.88 -4.26 4.84
C ARG A 117 -26.08 -5.02 3.78
N LYS A 118 -24.75 -5.07 3.93
CA LYS A 118 -23.87 -5.80 3.00
C LYS A 118 -24.16 -7.30 2.97
N MET A 119 -24.49 -7.91 4.11
CA MET A 119 -24.88 -9.32 4.17
C MET A 119 -26.21 -9.57 3.45
N GLU A 120 -27.21 -8.71 3.60
CA GLU A 120 -28.48 -8.81 2.88
C GLU A 120 -28.30 -8.64 1.37
N GLU A 121 -27.49 -7.67 0.93
CA GLU A 121 -27.16 -7.47 -0.48
C GLU A 121 -26.45 -8.69 -1.08
N ALA A 122 -25.50 -9.27 -0.33
CA ALA A 122 -24.83 -10.50 -0.74
C ALA A 122 -25.81 -11.67 -0.89
N LYS A 123 -26.73 -11.86 0.08
CA LYS A 123 -27.78 -12.91 0.01
C LYS A 123 -28.69 -12.72 -1.20
N LYS A 124 -29.21 -11.50 -1.41
CA LYS A 124 -30.06 -11.19 -2.57
C LYS A 124 -29.34 -11.49 -3.89
N THR A 125 -28.06 -11.12 -3.98
CA THR A 125 -27.23 -11.38 -5.16
C THR A 125 -27.08 -12.89 -5.42
N ASP A 126 -26.90 -13.70 -4.37
CA ASP A 126 -26.79 -15.16 -4.45
C ASP A 126 -28.13 -15.83 -4.84
N GLU A 127 -29.25 -15.31 -4.33
CA GLU A 127 -30.61 -15.74 -4.65
C GLU A 127 -30.99 -15.41 -6.11
N THR A 128 -30.62 -14.23 -6.63
CA THR A 128 -30.78 -13.91 -8.06
C THR A 128 -29.90 -14.79 -8.97
N LYS A 129 -28.69 -15.16 -8.53
CA LYS A 129 -27.81 -16.08 -9.29
C LYS A 129 -28.28 -17.53 -9.28
N THR A 130 -29.09 -17.94 -8.31
CA THR A 130 -29.68 -19.29 -8.26
C THR A 130 -30.98 -19.41 -9.05
N THR A 131 -31.65 -18.30 -9.36
CA THR A 131 -32.91 -18.25 -10.13
C THR A 131 -32.72 -17.94 -11.62
N GLU A 132 -31.57 -17.38 -12.03
CA GLU A 132 -31.18 -17.37 -13.44
C GLU A 132 -30.75 -18.78 -13.90
N PRO A 133 -31.27 -19.31 -15.03
CA PRO A 133 -30.79 -20.57 -15.55
C PRO A 133 -29.30 -20.43 -15.83
N LYS A 134 -28.49 -21.40 -15.37
CA LYS A 134 -27.06 -21.47 -15.67
C LYS A 134 -26.84 -21.42 -17.18
N SER A 135 -26.64 -20.22 -17.73
CA SER A 135 -26.04 -20.05 -19.03
C SER A 135 -24.66 -20.69 -18.93
N LYS A 136 -24.43 -21.73 -19.72
CA LYS A 136 -23.13 -22.39 -19.81
C LYS A 136 -22.13 -21.34 -20.31
N SER A 137 -21.47 -20.63 -19.40
CA SER A 137 -20.45 -19.66 -19.75
C SER A 137 -19.32 -20.40 -20.47
N ALA A 138 -19.20 -20.15 -21.76
CA ALA A 138 -18.17 -20.66 -22.65
C ALA A 138 -16.83 -20.02 -22.32
N TRP A 139 -16.15 -20.51 -21.28
CA TRP A 139 -14.72 -20.29 -21.10
C TRP A 139 -13.97 -21.49 -21.66
N SER A 140 -13.68 -21.47 -22.96
CA SER A 140 -12.73 -22.38 -23.59
C SER A 140 -11.32 -21.85 -23.41
N VAL A 141 -10.70 -22.14 -22.25
CA VAL A 141 -9.28 -21.87 -22.04
C VAL A 141 -8.47 -23.03 -22.65
N PRO A 142 -7.65 -22.81 -23.70
CA PRO A 142 -6.93 -23.88 -24.37
C PRO A 142 -5.62 -24.16 -23.62
N TRP A 143 -5.68 -24.95 -22.56
CA TRP A 143 -4.46 -25.42 -21.90
C TRP A 143 -3.79 -26.50 -22.76
N LYS A 144 -2.72 -26.16 -23.49
CA LYS A 144 -1.85 -27.18 -24.11
C LYS A 144 -0.99 -27.79 -23.01
N LYS A 145 -1.26 -29.06 -22.68
CA LYS A 145 -0.42 -29.83 -21.76
C LYS A 145 1.00 -29.95 -22.35
N PRO A 146 2.07 -29.70 -21.58
CA PRO A 146 3.43 -29.93 -22.05
C PRO A 146 3.63 -31.44 -22.26
N LYS A 147 4.27 -31.80 -23.38
CA LYS A 147 4.70 -33.19 -23.63
C LYS A 147 5.76 -33.55 -22.59
N LYS A 148 5.52 -34.62 -21.83
CA LYS A 148 6.54 -35.20 -20.96
C LYS A 148 7.66 -35.80 -21.82
N PRO A 149 8.91 -35.76 -21.33
CA PRO A 149 10.04 -36.45 -21.96
C PRO A 149 9.83 -37.97 -21.98
#